data_AF-A0A5S9R119-F1
#
_entry.id   AF-A0A5S9R119-F1
#
_cell.length_a   1.000
_cell.length_b   1.000
_cell.length_c   1.000
_cell.angle_alpha   90.00
_cell.angle_beta   90.00
_cell.angle_gamma   90.00
#
_symmetry.space_group_name_H-M   'P 1'
#
loop_
_entity.id
_entity.type
_entity.pdbx_description
1 polymer ?
#
loop_
_entity_poly.entity_id
_entity_poly.type
_entity_poly.pdbx_seq_one_letter_code
_entity_poly.pdbx_strand_id
1 'polypeptide(L)'
;MTTTAYVLRNQNNEFLHKNKSEWVSAGESKQTYCEKHYDEALNTLIETNAKNTDLRIRVTEVTLDEKRLPKLGEFKNDPEKETDDETDKRIDTLLDNIEAGLTHTTESDTNE
;
A
#
# COMPACT_ATOMS: atom_id res chain seq x y z
N MET A 1 2.82 -24.70 -18.33
CA MET A 1 3.09 -23.24 -18.30
C MET A 1 2.18 -22.65 -17.24
N THR A 2 2.73 -22.12 -16.16
CA THR A 2 1.95 -21.42 -15.12
C THR A 2 1.61 -20.04 -15.63
N THR A 3 0.34 -19.81 -15.99
CA THR A 3 -0.13 -18.48 -16.40
C THR A 3 -0.31 -17.63 -15.14
N THR A 4 0.28 -16.44 -15.13
CA THR A 4 0.11 -15.45 -14.07
C THR A 4 -0.90 -14.39 -14.47
N ALA A 5 -1.50 -13.75 -13.47
CA ALA A 5 -2.46 -12.67 -13.60
C ALA A 5 -2.34 -11.72 -12.40
N TYR A 6 -2.95 -10.56 -12.53
CA TYR A 6 -2.94 -9.50 -11.53
C TYR A 6 -4.36 -9.28 -11.01
N VAL A 7 -4.49 -9.23 -9.70
CA VAL A 7 -5.74 -8.98 -8.99
C VAL A 7 -5.61 -7.76 -8.09
N LEU A 8 -6.73 -7.16 -7.72
CA LEU A 8 -6.77 -6.02 -6.81
C LEU A 8 -7.22 -6.47 -5.43
N ARG A 9 -6.44 -6.13 -4.40
CA ARG A 9 -6.67 -6.51 -3.00
C ARG A 9 -6.71 -5.30 -2.09
N ASN A 10 -7.63 -5.25 -1.14
CA ASN A 10 -7.70 -4.19 -0.12
C ASN A 10 -6.91 -4.56 1.16
N GLN A 11 -6.95 -3.67 2.17
CA GLN A 11 -6.30 -3.88 3.47
C GLN A 11 -6.88 -5.04 4.31
N ASN A 12 -8.08 -5.53 3.97
CA ASN A 12 -8.75 -6.64 4.67
C ASN A 12 -8.49 -8.00 4.00
N ASN A 13 -7.59 -8.06 3.01
CA ASN A 13 -7.39 -9.23 2.14
C ASN A 13 -8.63 -9.64 1.32
N GLU A 14 -9.51 -8.70 1.04
CA GLU A 14 -10.63 -8.90 0.11
C GLU A 14 -10.21 -8.45 -1.30
N PHE A 15 -10.84 -9.04 -2.32
CA PHE A 15 -10.51 -8.81 -3.71
C PHE A 15 -11.61 -8.05 -4.43
N LEU A 16 -11.24 -7.23 -5.42
CA LEU A 16 -12.24 -6.48 -6.19
C LEU A 16 -13.10 -7.43 -7.02
N HIS A 17 -14.42 -7.20 -7.04
CA HIS A 17 -15.33 -7.90 -7.94
C HIS A 17 -15.17 -7.39 -9.40
N LYS A 18 -15.17 -8.28 -10.39
CA LYS A 18 -14.91 -7.95 -11.81
C LYS A 18 -15.88 -6.95 -12.45
N ASN A 19 -17.15 -6.94 -12.02
CA ASN A 19 -18.22 -6.13 -12.63
C ASN A 19 -18.87 -5.14 -11.65
N LYS A 20 -18.44 -5.12 -10.39
CA LYS A 20 -19.08 -4.33 -9.33
C LYS A 20 -18.01 -3.71 -8.47
N SER A 21 -18.30 -2.55 -7.89
CA SER A 21 -17.46 -1.96 -6.84
C SER A 21 -17.71 -2.62 -5.47
N GLU A 22 -17.82 -3.95 -5.46
CA GLU A 22 -17.96 -4.79 -4.26
C GLU A 22 -16.66 -5.56 -4.04
N TRP A 23 -16.40 -5.93 -2.78
CA TRP A 23 -15.25 -6.71 -2.35
C TRP A 23 -15.68 -8.15 -2.07
N VAL A 24 -14.91 -9.12 -2.56
CA VAL A 24 -15.19 -10.56 -2.41
C VAL A 24 -14.05 -11.26 -1.70
N SER A 25 -14.38 -12.35 -1.01
CA SER A 25 -13.40 -13.17 -0.31
C SER A 25 -12.61 -14.07 -1.27
N ALA A 26 -11.48 -14.62 -0.81
CA ALA A 26 -10.63 -15.54 -1.59
C ALA A 26 -11.37 -16.78 -2.13
N GLY A 27 -12.50 -17.17 -1.53
CA GLY A 27 -13.34 -18.29 -1.99
C GLY A 27 -14.12 -18.01 -3.29
N GLU A 28 -14.20 -16.75 -3.72
CA GLU A 28 -15.02 -16.31 -4.86
C GLU A 28 -14.19 -15.98 -6.11
N SER A 29 -13.10 -16.71 -6.37
CA SER A 29 -12.16 -16.47 -7.48
C SER A 29 -12.81 -16.26 -8.87
N LYS A 30 -14.01 -16.80 -9.12
CA LYS A 30 -14.75 -16.62 -10.38
C LYS A 30 -15.32 -15.20 -10.57
N GLN A 31 -15.56 -14.52 -9.46
CA GLN A 31 -16.16 -13.20 -9.38
C GLN A 31 -15.09 -12.12 -9.17
N THR A 32 -13.88 -12.51 -8.79
CA THR A 32 -12.74 -11.63 -8.64
C THR A 32 -12.25 -11.07 -9.97
N TYR A 33 -11.94 -9.77 -9.97
CA TYR A 33 -11.26 -9.07 -11.04
C TYR A 33 -9.85 -9.64 -11.22
N CYS A 34 -9.49 -9.96 -12.46
CA CYS A 34 -8.25 -10.63 -12.81
C CYS A 34 -7.85 -10.20 -14.22
N GLU A 35 -6.68 -9.58 -14.35
CA GLU A 35 -6.12 -9.21 -15.64
C GLU A 35 -4.78 -9.87 -15.91
N LYS A 36 -4.47 -10.07 -17.19
CA LYS A 36 -3.18 -10.63 -17.59
C LYS A 36 -2.06 -9.58 -17.49
N HIS A 37 -2.39 -8.32 -17.70
CA HIS A 37 -1.44 -7.23 -17.81
C HIS A 37 -1.45 -6.37 -16.54
N TYR A 38 -0.25 -6.00 -16.08
CA TYR A 38 -0.10 -5.22 -14.85
C TYR A 38 -0.64 -3.80 -14.98
N ASP A 39 -0.43 -3.18 -16.14
CA ASP A 39 -0.88 -1.82 -16.45
C ASP A 39 -2.41 -1.71 -16.48
N GLU A 40 -3.11 -2.73 -16.98
CA GLU A 40 -4.57 -2.81 -16.93
C GLU A 40 -5.06 -2.83 -15.47
N ALA A 41 -4.47 -3.68 -14.64
CA ALA A 41 -4.79 -3.74 -13.21
C ALA A 41 -4.43 -2.43 -12.48
N LEU A 42 -3.33 -1.77 -12.85
CA LEU A 42 -2.92 -0.49 -12.30
C LEU A 42 -3.92 0.63 -12.64
N ASN A 43 -4.42 0.67 -13.88
CA ASN A 43 -5.45 1.62 -14.29
C ASN A 43 -6.70 1.45 -13.42
N THR A 44 -7.18 0.22 -13.23
CA THR A 44 -8.34 -0.05 -12.37
C THR A 44 -8.08 0.27 -10.90
N LEU A 45 -6.86 0.06 -10.40
CA LEU A 45 -6.47 0.50 -9.05
C LEU A 45 -6.64 2.00 -8.91
N ILE A 46 -6.10 2.77 -9.86
CA ILE A 46 -6.16 4.24 -9.84
C ILE A 46 -7.61 4.72 -9.88
N GLU A 47 -8.43 4.16 -10.78
CA GLU A 47 -9.85 4.48 -10.88
C GLU A 47 -10.63 4.18 -9.59
N THR A 48 -10.29 3.07 -8.92
CA THR A 48 -10.95 2.67 -7.67
C THR A 48 -10.51 3.54 -6.50
N ASN A 49 -9.20 3.83 -6.38
CA ASN A 49 -8.68 4.73 -5.35
C ASN A 49 -9.16 6.17 -5.54
N ALA A 50 -9.38 6.61 -6.79
CA ALA A 50 -9.94 7.94 -7.06
C ALA A 50 -11.39 8.09 -6.54
N LYS A 51 -12.15 7.00 -6.49
CA LYS A 51 -13.52 6.99 -5.93
C LYS A 51 -13.53 6.95 -4.41
N ASN A 52 -12.57 6.26 -3.81
CA ASN A 52 -12.41 6.17 -2.37
C ASN A 52 -10.94 5.98 -2.02
N THR A 53 -10.33 7.04 -1.50
CA THR A 53 -8.90 7.12 -1.18
C THR A 53 -8.50 6.33 0.06
N ASP A 54 -9.47 5.94 0.89
CA ASP A 54 -9.23 5.16 2.11
C ASP A 54 -9.07 3.67 1.80
N LEU A 55 -9.46 3.23 0.60
CA LEU A 55 -9.18 1.90 0.09
C LEU A 55 -7.69 1.85 -0.24
N ARG A 56 -6.87 1.31 0.65
CA ARG A 56 -5.42 1.13 0.46
C ARG A 56 -5.15 -0.06 -0.46
N ILE A 57 -5.73 -0.03 -1.66
CA ILE A 57 -5.73 -1.13 -2.63
C ILE A 57 -4.31 -1.38 -3.14
N ARG A 58 -3.99 -2.65 -3.38
CA ARG A 58 -2.73 -3.10 -3.98
C ARG A 58 -2.99 -4.02 -5.17
N VAL A 59 -2.11 -3.97 -6.15
CA VAL A 59 -2.04 -4.97 -7.21
C VAL A 59 -1.22 -6.15 -6.71
N THR A 60 -1.79 -7.35 -6.78
CA THR A 60 -1.15 -8.59 -6.35
C THR A 60 -1.06 -9.55 -7.54
N GLU A 61 0.14 -10.07 -7.80
CA GLU A 61 0.34 -11.12 -8.80
C GLU A 61 -0.11 -12.48 -8.24
N VAL A 62 -0.87 -13.22 -9.02
CA VAL A 62 -1.39 -14.54 -8.67
C VAL A 62 -1.21 -15.52 -9.82
N THR A 63 -1.12 -16.79 -9.50
CA THR A 63 -1.11 -17.86 -10.50
C THR A 63 -2.54 -18.28 -10.83
N LEU A 64 -2.79 -18.56 -12.10
CA LEU A 64 -4.06 -19.13 -12.55
C LEU A 64 -4.07 -20.66 -12.39
N ASP A 65 -5.23 -21.22 -12.09
CA ASP A 65 -5.46 -22.66 -12.12
C ASP A 65 -5.73 -23.18 -13.55
N GLU A 66 -5.97 -24.49 -13.67
CA GLU A 66 -6.28 -25.16 -14.94
C GLU A 66 -7.58 -24.65 -15.59
N LYS A 67 -8.46 -24.01 -14.80
CA LYS A 67 -9.72 -23.40 -15.23
C LYS A 67 -9.56 -21.90 -15.50
N ARG A 68 -8.33 -21.37 -15.52
CA ARG A 68 -7.99 -19.95 -15.66
C ARG A 68 -8.59 -19.06 -14.56
N LEU A 69 -8.79 -19.61 -13.37
CA LEU A 69 -9.22 -18.87 -12.19
C LEU A 69 -8.01 -18.50 -11.35
N PRO A 70 -7.98 -17.27 -10.79
CA PRO A 70 -6.89 -16.88 -9.90
C PRO A 70 -6.90 -17.76 -8.65
N LYS A 71 -5.73 -18.31 -8.32
CA LYS A 71 -5.50 -19.02 -7.06
C LYS A 71 -5.34 -17.99 -5.95
N LEU A 72 -6.47 -17.60 -5.38
CA LEU A 72 -6.53 -16.68 -4.25
C LEU A 72 -6.29 -17.50 -2.98
N GLY A 73 -5.17 -17.25 -2.31
CA GLY A 73 -4.85 -17.84 -1.02
C GLY A 73 -4.96 -16.81 0.10
N GLU A 74 -4.68 -17.24 1.33
CA GLU A 74 -4.39 -16.30 2.40
C GLU A 74 -3.06 -15.62 2.08
N PHE A 75 -3.14 -14.36 1.67
CA PHE A 75 -1.97 -13.52 1.63
C PHE A 75 -1.70 -13.04 3.05
N LYS A 76 -0.46 -13.19 3.52
CA LYS A 76 -0.06 -12.49 4.74
C LYS A 76 -0.31 -11.01 4.49
N ASN A 77 -0.95 -10.34 5.44
CA ASN A 77 -0.82 -8.89 5.53
C ASN A 77 0.68 -8.62 5.48
N ASP A 78 1.12 -7.77 4.55
CA ASP A 78 2.49 -7.26 4.65
C ASP A 78 2.62 -6.74 6.08
N PRO A 79 3.73 -7.02 6.79
CA PRO A 79 3.93 -6.42 8.09
C PRO A 79 3.60 -4.93 7.94
N GLU A 80 2.71 -4.42 8.80
CA GLU A 80 2.62 -2.97 9.00
C GLU A 80 4.05 -2.48 8.97
N LYS A 81 4.39 -1.55 8.05
CA LYS A 81 5.75 -1.04 7.92
C LYS A 81 6.26 -0.90 9.34
N GLU A 82 7.21 -1.74 9.71
CA GLU A 82 7.83 -1.62 11.02
C GLU A 82 8.30 -0.18 11.02
N THR A 83 7.69 0.64 11.88
CA THR A 83 8.23 1.95 12.17
C THR A 83 9.60 1.60 12.71
N ASP A 84 10.63 1.70 11.86
CA ASP A 84 12.00 1.49 12.26
C ASP A 84 12.17 2.43 13.45
N ASP A 85 12.19 1.86 14.65
CA ASP A 85 12.31 2.55 15.95
C ASP A 85 13.59 3.41 15.98
N GLU A 86 14.51 3.12 15.04
CA GLU A 86 15.70 3.88 14.73
C GLU A 86 15.43 5.18 13.94
N THR A 87 14.42 5.21 13.06
CA THR A 87 14.02 6.40 12.29
C THR A 87 13.34 7.44 13.18
N ASP A 88 12.46 7.01 14.08
CA ASP A 88 11.79 7.90 15.04
C ASP A 88 12.81 8.51 16.02
N LYS A 89 13.73 7.71 16.55
CA LYS A 89 14.85 8.22 17.38
C LYS A 89 15.74 9.22 16.64
N ARG A 90 15.95 9.01 15.34
CA ARG A 90 16.74 9.93 14.50
C ARG A 90 16.02 11.26 14.29
N ILE A 91 14.70 11.24 14.16
CA ILE A 91 13.87 12.44 14.04
C ILE A 91 13.89 13.23 15.36
N ASP A 92 13.67 12.56 16.49
CA ASP A 92 13.71 13.21 17.81
C ASP A 92 15.07 13.86 18.09
N THR A 93 16.17 13.13 17.79
CA THR A 93 17.53 13.66 17.96
C THR A 93 17.80 14.87 17.04
N LEU A 94 17.23 14.90 15.84
CA LEU A 94 17.39 16.04 14.93
C LEU A 94 16.59 17.27 15.39
N LEU A 95 15.41 17.08 15.98
CA LEU A 95 14.58 18.16 16.52
C LEU A 95 15.26 18.82 17.72
N ASP A 96 15.78 18.04 18.66
CA ASP A 96 16.51 18.55 19.84
C ASP A 96 17.73 19.39 19.44
N ASN A 97 18.46 18.96 18.40
CA ASN A 97 19.64 19.68 17.91
C ASN A 97 19.30 21.01 17.20
N ILE A 98 18.14 21.09 16.56
CA ILE A 98 17.67 22.34 15.94
C ILE A 98 17.22 23.33 17.00
N GLU A 99 16.48 22.88 18.03
CA GLU A 99 16.07 23.74 19.15
C GLU A 99 17.27 24.25 19.96
N ALA A 100 18.26 23.39 20.22
CA ALA A 100 19.49 23.80 20.88
C ALA A 100 20.28 24.83 20.05
N GLY A 101 20.30 24.70 18.72
CA GLY A 101 20.98 25.61 17.81
C GLY A 101 20.36 27.02 17.72
N LEU A 102 19.07 27.18 18.05
CA LEU A 102 18.40 28.49 18.02
C LEU A 102 18.66 29.37 19.26
N THR A 103 19.27 28.83 20.32
CA THR A 103 19.47 29.56 21.59
C THR A 103 20.80 30.33 21.69
N HIS A 104 21.67 30.24 20.70
CA HIS A 104 22.96 30.96 20.66
C HIS A 104 23.07 31.93 19.48
N THR A 105 22.09 32.81 19.27
CA THR A 105 22.31 34.05 18.51
C THR A 105 21.41 35.20 18.95
N THR A 106 21.31 35.47 20.25
CA THR A 106 20.92 36.80 20.74
C THR A 106 21.73 37.10 21.98
N GLU A 107 22.93 37.63 21.82
CA GLU A 107 23.62 38.49 22.80
C GLU A 107 25.06 38.70 22.32
N SER A 108 25.27 39.67 21.44
CA SER A 108 26.53 40.43 21.31
C SER A 108 26.27 41.53 20.30
N ASP A 109 25.83 42.70 20.79
CA ASP A 109 26.29 44.01 20.32
C ASP A 109 25.70 45.06 21.26
N THR A 110 26.21 45.07 22.50
CA THR A 110 26.29 46.33 23.26
C THR A 110 27.58 46.98 22.80
N ASN A 111 27.48 48.00 21.95
CA ASN A 111 28.61 48.88 21.69
C ASN A 111 28.24 50.30 22.14
N GLU A 112 29.11 50.81 22.99
CA GLU A 112 29.14 52.08 23.71
C GLU A 112 29.28 53.30 22.78
#